data_AF-A0A7W3SU22-F1
#
_entry.id   AF-A0A7W3SU22-F1
#
_cell.length_a   1.000
_cell.length_b   1.000
_cell.length_c   1.000
_cell.angle_alpha   90.00
_cell.angle_beta   90.00
_cell.angle_gamma   90.00
#
_symmetry.space_group_name_H-M   'P 1'
#
loop_
_entity.id
_entity.type
_entity.pdbx_description
1 polymer ?
#
loop_
_entity_poly.entity_id
_entity_poly.type
_entity_poly.pdbx_seq_one_letter_code
_entity_poly.pdbx_strand_id
1 'polypeptide(L)' 'MSYQAFKSNSSKEFLGFCEQKGFIYSVQLDEGSFAVVALDNGQVTMLIQFTVQPSVVRMEV' A
#
# COMPACT_ATOMS: atom_id res chain seq x y z
N MET A 1 6.08 -7.91 -3.26
CA MET A 1 4.75 -8.29 -3.81
C MET A 1 4.91 -8.63 -5.28
N SER A 2 4.27 -9.68 -5.79
CA SER A 2 4.24 -9.97 -7.23
C SER A 2 3.16 -9.14 -7.94
N TYR A 3 3.27 -8.95 -9.26
CA TYR A 3 2.24 -8.24 -10.04
C TYR A 3 0.87 -8.89 -9.91
N GLN A 4 0.79 -10.22 -9.89
CA GLN A 4 -0.49 -10.92 -9.76
C GLN A 4 -1.15 -10.65 -8.40
N ALA A 5 -0.36 -10.66 -7.32
CA ALA A 5 -0.85 -10.30 -5.99
C ALA A 5 -1.30 -8.83 -5.92
N PHE A 6 -0.56 -7.91 -6.55
CA PHE A 6 -0.97 -6.51 -6.68
C PHE A 6 -2.29 -6.38 -7.45
N LYS A 7 -2.41 -7.04 -8.60
CA LYS A 7 -3.60 -6.97 -9.45
C LYS A 7 -4.84 -7.47 -8.71
N SER A 8 -4.73 -8.59 -7.98
CA SER A 8 -5.82 -9.16 -7.18
C SER A 8 -6.08 -8.45 -5.86
N ASN A 9 -5.23 -7.51 -5.42
CA ASN A 9 -5.44 -6.77 -4.18
C ASN A 9 -6.66 -5.85 -4.32
N SER A 10 -7.74 -6.16 -3.61
CA SER A 10 -8.99 -5.37 -3.63
C SER A 10 -8.90 -4.08 -2.83
N SER A 11 -7.95 -4.00 -1.89
CA SER A 11 -7.74 -2.86 -0.99
C SER A 11 -6.66 -1.89 -1.51
N LYS A 12 -6.30 -1.97 -2.80
CA LYS A 12 -5.32 -1.05 -3.40
C LYS A 12 -5.96 0.30 -3.71
N GLU A 13 -5.29 1.39 -3.36
CA GLU A 13 -5.76 2.74 -3.66
C GLU A 13 -4.68 3.52 -4.41
N PHE A 14 -5.10 4.27 -5.42
CA PHE A 14 -4.18 5.09 -6.21
C PHE A 14 -3.82 6.37 -5.44
N LEU A 15 -2.52 6.61 -5.28
CA LEU A 15 -2.00 7.78 -4.54
C LEU A 15 -1.45 8.86 -5.48
N GLY A 16 -1.03 8.50 -6.69
CA GLY A 16 -0.50 9.45 -7.66
C GLY A 16 0.51 8.84 -8.62
N PHE A 17 1.13 9.69 -9.43
CA PHE A 17 2.18 9.30 -10.38
C PHE A 17 3.47 10.05 -10.07
N CYS A 18 4.59 9.34 -10.17
CA CYS A 18 5.93 9.89 -10.04
C CYS A 18 6.75 9.50 -11.28
N GLU A 19 7.30 10.46 -12.00
CA GLU A 19 8.05 10.20 -13.25
C GLU A 19 9.19 9.18 -13.07
N GLN A 20 9.86 9.18 -11.91
CA GLN A 20 11.00 8.30 -11.64
C GLN A 20 10.60 6.88 -11.21
N LYS A 21 9.34 6.66 -10.83
CA LYS A 21 8.90 5.42 -10.15
C LYS A 21 7.66 4.79 -10.78
N GLY A 22 6.88 5.53 -11.56
CA GLY A 22 5.61 5.09 -12.13
C GLY A 22 4.41 5.42 -11.23
N PHE A 23 3.39 4.56 -11.30
CA PHE A 23 2.13 4.76 -10.60
C PHE A 23 2.24 4.28 -9.14
N ILE A 24 1.85 5.12 -8.20
CA ILE A 24 1.99 4.86 -6.77
C ILE A 24 0.64 4.45 -6.18
N TYR A 25 0.65 3.39 -5.39
CA TYR A 25 -0.52 2.84 -4.73
C TYR A 25 -0.26 2.56 -3.25
N SER A 26 -1.28 2.73 -2.42
CA SER A 26 -1.36 2.02 -1.14
C SER A 26 -1.92 0.62 -1.40
N VAL A 27 -1.47 -0.36 -0.63
CA VAL A 27 -2.00 -1.73 -0.64
C VAL A 27 -2.03 -2.27 0.77
N GLN A 28 -3.02 -3.11 1.08
CA GLN A 28 -3.01 -3.91 2.29
C GLN A 28 -2.24 -5.22 2.01
N LEU A 29 -1.26 -5.54 2.85
CA LEU A 29 -0.49 -6.79 2.74
C LEU A 29 -1.17 -7.91 3.54
N ASP A 30 -1.53 -7.61 4.78
CA ASP A 30 -2.18 -8.49 5.75
C ASP A 30 -3.07 -7.64 6.69
N GLU A 31 -3.72 -8.26 7.67
CA GLU A 31 -4.47 -7.53 8.71
C GLU A 31 -3.57 -6.54 9.45
N GLY A 32 -3.92 -5.25 9.40
CA GLY A 32 -3.13 -4.16 10.02
C GLY A 32 -1.81 -3.82 9.34
N SER A 33 -1.40 -4.55 8.29
CA SER A 33 -0.13 -4.36 7.57
C SER A 33 -0.37 -3.79 6.18
N PHE A 34 0.34 -2.71 5.86
CA PHE A 34 0.15 -1.95 4.63
C PHE A 34 1.49 -1.63 3.98
N ALA A 35 1.44 -1.32 2.68
CA ALA A 35 2.59 -0.83 1.95
C ALA A 35 2.21 0.25 0.95
N VAL A 36 3.18 1.12 0.67
CA VAL A 36 3.17 1.96 -0.52
C VAL A 36 4.04 1.29 -1.57
N VAL A 37 3.49 1.07 -2.75
CA VAL A 37 4.17 0.41 -3.87
C VAL A 37 4.16 1.31 -5.10
N ALA A 38 5.20 1.18 -5.91
CA ALA A 38 5.26 1.72 -7.25
C ALA A 38 5.02 0.61 -8.27
N LEU A 39 4.19 0.89 -9.27
CA LEU A 39 3.98 0.06 -10.45
C LEU A 39 4.58 0.76 -11.66
N ASP A 40 5.56 0.11 -12.28
CA ASP A 40 6.13 0.53 -13.55
C ASP A 40 6.33 -0.68 -14.46
N ASN A 41 5.80 -0.64 -15.68
CA ASN A 41 5.91 -1.73 -16.67
C ASN A 41 5.61 -3.14 -16.12
N GLY A 42 4.63 -3.25 -15.21
CA GLY A 42 4.26 -4.53 -14.56
C GLY A 42 5.17 -4.94 -13.40
N GLN A 43 6.27 -4.23 -13.15
CA GLN A 43 7.11 -4.42 -11.98
C GLN A 43 6.51 -3.67 -10.78
N VAL A 44 6.34 -4.40 -9.67
CA VAL A 44 5.85 -3.83 -8.41
C VAL A 44 7.03 -3.68 -7.46
N THR A 45 7.36 -2.45 -7.11
CA THR A 45 8.44 -2.11 -6.18
C THR A 45 7.87 -1.58 -4.88
N MET A 46 8.26 -2.19 -3.76
CA MET A 46 7.87 -1.70 -2.43
C MET A 46 8.69 -0.46 -2.08
N LEU A 47 8.01 0.62 -1.69
CA LEU A 47 8.67 1.87 -1.29
C LEU A 47 8.69 2.01 0.23
N ILE A 48 7.55 1.75 0.87
CA ILE A 48 7.35 1.87 2.31
C ILE A 48 6.50 0.69 2.76
N GLN A 49 6.85 0.06 3.87
CA GLN A 49 6.00 -0.89 4.57
C GLN A 49 5.74 -0.37 5.98
N PHE A 50 4.50 -0.44 6.43
CA PHE A 50 4.10 0.04 7.73
C PHE A 50 2.98 -0.80 8.33
N THR A 51 2.88 -0.78 9.65
CA THR A 51 1.81 -1.44 10.39
C THR A 51 1.01 -0.38 11.12
N VAL A 52 -0.30 -0.41 10.95
CA VAL A 52 -1.21 0.48 11.68
C VAL A 52 -1.45 -0.14 13.05
N GLN A 53 -1.03 0.54 14.10
CA GLN A 53 -1.41 0.18 15.46
C GLN A 53 -2.73 0.87 15.78
N PRO A 54 -3.78 0.13 16.19
CA PRO A 54 -5.00 0.75 16.66
C PRO A 54 -4.67 1.60 17.89
N SER A 55 -4.85 2.91 17.79
CA SER A 55 -4.75 3.78 18.96
C SER A 55 -5.99 3.53 19.83
N VAL A 56 -5.77 3.09 21.07
CA VAL A 56 -6.83 3.11 22.08
C VAL A 56 -7.03 4.55 22.49
N VAL A 57 -7.76 5.31 21.68
CA VAL A 57 -8.30 6.60 22.12
C VAL A 57 -9.39 6.25 23.12
N ARG A 58 -9.06 6.24 24.42
CA ARG A 58 -10.09 6.32 25.46
C ARG A 58 -10.77 7.66 25.27
N MET A 59 -11.96 7.66 24.68
CA MET A 59 -12.88 8.78 24.84
C MET A 59 -13.32 8.75 26.30
N GLU A 60 -12.75 9.65 27.10
CA GLU A 60 -13.30 9.96 28.41
C GLU A 60 -14.64 10.68 28.18
N VAL A 61 -15.72 10.11 28.71
CA VAL A 61 -17.09 10.66 28.70
C VAL A 61 -17.29 11.47 29.97
#